data_AF-A0A969BR04-F1
#
_entry.id   AF-A0A969BR04-F1
#
_cell.length_a   1.000
_cell.length_b   1.000
_cell.length_c   1.000
_cell.angle_alpha   90.00
_cell.angle_beta   90.00
_cell.angle_gamma   90.00
#
_symmetry.space_group_name_H-M   'P 1'
#
loop_
_entity.id
_entity.type
_entity.pdbx_description
1 polymer ?
#
loop_
_entity_poly.entity_id
_entity_poly.type
_entity_poly.pdbx_seq_one_letter_code
_entity_poly.pdbx_strand_id
1 'polypeptide(L)' 'MVLMKGTSLDLLGEEFPEGAVKRLRFAEIAALLHAVERDVFDLYVFRSYAHHAWDFLAKAARKEAKVTLFEQQSA' A
#
# COMPACT_ATOMS: atom_id res chain seq x y z
N MET A 1 -2.08 1.96 7.98
CA MET A 1 -0.89 1.81 7.10
C MET A 1 -1.16 2.43 5.72
N VAL A 2 -0.23 3.19 5.13
CA VAL A 2 -0.43 3.92 3.85
C VAL A 2 -0.43 2.99 2.62
N LEU A 3 0.46 1.99 2.60
CA LEU A 3 0.62 1.07 1.47
C LEU A 3 -0.63 0.27 1.14
N MET A 4 -1.38 -0.18 2.16
CA MET A 4 -2.64 -0.93 1.98
C MET A 4 -3.74 -0.14 1.27
N LYS A 5 -3.62 1.18 1.13
CA LYS A 5 -4.57 1.96 0.32
C LYS A 5 -4.39 1.75 -1.18
N GLY A 6 -3.22 1.28 -1.60
CA GLY A 6 -2.87 1.06 -3.00
C GLY A 6 -2.93 -0.40 -3.43
N THR A 7 -3.16 -1.34 -2.52
CA THR A 7 -3.12 -2.78 -2.82
C THR A 7 -4.22 -3.52 -2.06
N SER A 8 -4.67 -4.64 -2.61
CA SER A 8 -5.58 -5.57 -1.93
C SER A 8 -4.86 -6.57 -1.02
N LEU A 9 -3.52 -6.56 -1.02
CA LEU A 9 -2.73 -7.43 -0.16
C LEU A 9 -2.90 -7.02 1.31
N ASP A 10 -3.26 -7.98 2.15
CA ASP A 10 -3.20 -7.80 3.60
C ASP A 10 -1.73 -7.85 4.05
N LEU A 11 -1.26 -6.73 4.56
CA LEU A 11 0.11 -6.54 5.04
C LEU A 11 0.20 -6.66 6.56
N LEU A 12 -0.93 -6.85 7.26
CA LEU A 12 -1.00 -7.07 8.71
C LEU A 12 -1.21 -8.54 9.07
N GLY A 13 -1.56 -9.37 8.08
CA GLY A 13 -1.75 -10.81 8.25
C GLY A 13 -0.45 -11.59 8.37
N GLU A 14 -0.55 -12.79 8.95
CA GLU A 14 0.59 -13.72 9.13
C GLU A 14 1.24 -14.17 7.81
N GLU A 15 0.53 -13.99 6.68
CA GLU A 15 1.02 -14.36 5.35
C GLU A 15 2.08 -13.41 4.76
N PHE A 16 2.36 -12.28 5.43
CA PHE A 16 3.38 -11.34 4.98
C PHE A 16 4.36 -10.94 6.10
N PRO A 17 5.15 -11.89 6.61
CA PRO A 17 6.13 -11.65 7.66
C PRO A 17 7.33 -10.83 7.18
N GLU A 18 8.20 -10.41 8.11
CA GLU A 18 9.50 -9.82 7.80
C GLU A 18 10.33 -10.75 6.89
N GLY A 19 11.04 -10.17 5.93
CA GLY A 19 11.74 -10.84 4.84
C GLY A 19 10.85 -11.31 3.68
N ALA A 20 9.52 -11.23 3.79
CA ALA A 20 8.63 -11.67 2.71
C ALA A 20 8.70 -10.74 1.50
N VAL A 21 8.67 -11.34 0.32
CA VAL A 21 8.65 -10.63 -0.97
C VAL A 21 7.47 -11.14 -1.80
N LYS A 22 6.60 -10.24 -2.26
CA LYS A 22 5.40 -10.61 -3.03
C LYS A 22 5.17 -9.66 -4.19
N ARG A 23 4.78 -10.23 -5.34
CA ARG A 23 4.28 -9.47 -6.48
C ARG A 23 2.84 -9.04 -6.20
N LEU A 24 2.52 -7.80 -6.52
CA LEU A 24 1.19 -7.24 -6.33
C LEU A 24 0.89 -6.16 -7.36
N ARG A 25 -0.36 -5.67 -7.34
CA ARG A 25 -0.69 -4.39 -7.94
C ARG A 25 -0.71 -3.33 -6.85
N PHE A 26 0.00 -2.23 -7.10
CA PHE A 26 0.02 -1.04 -6.25
C PHE A 26 -0.47 0.13 -7.08
N ALA A 27 -1.54 0.84 -6.68
CA ALA A 27 -2.08 1.98 -7.43
C ALA A 27 -2.29 1.67 -8.93
N GLU A 28 -2.89 0.50 -9.19
CA GLU A 28 -3.17 -0.05 -10.54
C GLU A 28 -1.94 -0.40 -11.41
N ILE A 29 -0.71 -0.34 -10.88
CA ILE A 29 0.51 -0.76 -11.59
C ILE A 29 1.13 -2.03 -11.00
N ALA A 30 1.87 -2.78 -11.81
CA ALA A 30 2.63 -3.94 -11.34
C ALA A 30 3.79 -3.50 -10.43
N ALA A 31 3.92 -4.15 -9.27
CA ALA A 31 4.96 -3.88 -8.30
C ALA A 31 5.45 -5.16 -7.60
N LEU A 32 6.63 -5.05 -6.99
CA LEU A 32 7.14 -6.01 -6.02
C LEU A 32 7.23 -5.30 -4.67
N LEU A 33 6.74 -5.93 -3.61
CA LEU A 33 6.83 -5.42 -2.25
C LEU A 33 7.67 -6.36 -1.41
N HIS A 34 8.62 -5.81 -0.67
CA HIS A 34 9.47 -6.50 0.29
C HIS A 34 9.21 -5.93 1.69
N ALA A 35 8.78 -6.77 2.62
CA ALA A 35 8.70 -6.42 4.04
C ALA A 35 10.09 -6.59 4.66
N VAL A 36 10.86 -5.50 4.73
CA VAL A 36 12.24 -5.55 5.26
C VAL A 36 12.22 -5.82 6.76
N GLU A 37 11.35 -5.09 7.47
CA GLU A 37 11.05 -5.20 8.91
C GLU A 37 9.56 -4.89 9.11
N ARG A 38 9.03 -5.04 10.33
CA ARG A 38 7.60 -4.88 10.66
C ARG A 38 6.91 -3.67 10.01
N ASP A 39 7.57 -2.52 9.99
CA ASP A 39 7.02 -1.27 9.45
C ASP A 39 7.91 -0.64 8.35
N VAL A 40 8.86 -1.42 7.83
CA VAL A 40 9.82 -0.98 6.79
C VAL A 40 9.61 -1.80 5.53
N PHE A 41 9.32 -1.11 4.43
CA PHE A 41 8.98 -1.76 3.17
C PHE A 41 9.76 -1.16 2.00
N ASP A 42 10.28 -2.02 1.13
CA ASP A 42 10.74 -1.61 -0.20
C ASP A 42 9.63 -1.86 -1.22
N LEU A 43 9.27 -0.82 -1.97
CA LEU A 43 8.34 -0.88 -3.09
C LEU A 43 9.11 -0.73 -4.40
N TYR A 44 9.23 -1.81 -5.15
CA TYR A 44 9.84 -1.80 -6.47
C TYR A 44 8.78 -1.67 -7.55
N VAL A 45 8.98 -0.68 -8.43
CA VAL A 45 8.13 -0.43 -9.60
C VAL A 45 9.01 -0.25 -10.83
N PHE A 46 8.45 -0.42 -12.03
CA PHE A 46 9.18 -0.02 -13.24
C PHE A 46 9.47 1.48 -13.21
N ARG A 47 10.66 1.86 -13.71
CA ARG A 47 11.15 3.25 -13.70
C ARG A 47 10.15 4.25 -14.28
N SER A 48 9.45 3.88 -15.34
CA SER A 48 8.43 4.73 -15.98
C SER A 48 7.26 5.08 -15.07
N TYR A 49 7.00 4.29 -14.03
CA TYR A 49 5.92 4.51 -13.05
C TYR A 49 6.38 5.10 -11.73
N ALA A 50 7.68 5.40 -11.56
CA ALA A 50 8.22 5.89 -10.28
C ALA A 50 7.50 7.15 -9.79
N HIS A 51 7.27 8.13 -10.67
CA HIS A 51 6.53 9.34 -10.32
C HIS A 51 5.07 9.07 -9.95
N HIS A 52 4.39 8.19 -10.69
CA HIS A 52 3.00 7.81 -10.38
C HIS A 52 2.88 7.14 -9.01
N ALA A 53 3.75 6.18 -8.71
CA ALA A 53 3.79 5.50 -7.42
C ALA A 53 4.08 6.47 -6.27
N TRP A 54 5.04 7.39 -6.47
CA TRP A 54 5.37 8.42 -5.50
C TRP A 54 4.22 9.39 -5.25
N ASP A 55 3.59 9.91 -6.31
CA ASP A 55 2.46 10.83 -6.20
C ASP A 55 1.26 10.18 -5.51
N PHE A 56 1.01 8.90 -5.79
CA PHE A 56 -0.01 8.13 -5.09
C PHE A 56 0.30 8.01 -3.60
N LEU A 57 1.53 7.62 -3.23
CA LEU A 57 1.97 7.53 -1.83
C LEU A 57 1.82 8.86 -1.10
N ALA A 58 2.28 9.95 -1.70
CA ALA A 58 2.19 11.29 -1.13
C ALA A 58 0.74 11.73 -0.90
N LYS A 59 -0.17 11.42 -1.83
CA LYS A 59 -1.61 11.68 -1.67
C LYS A 59 -2.23 10.79 -0.60
N ALA A 60 -1.89 9.50 -0.59
CA ALA A 60 -2.41 8.52 0.35
C ALA A 60 -1.95 8.76 1.80
N ALA A 61 -0.79 9.41 1.99
CA ALA A 61 -0.25 9.78 3.29
C ALA A 61 -0.91 11.03 3.91
N ARG A 62 -1.68 11.80 3.14
CA ARG A 62 -2.39 12.99 3.62
C ARG A 62 -3.39 12.65 4.72
N LYS A 63 -3.57 13.56 5.68
CA LYS A 63 -4.51 13.36 6.81
C LYS A 63 -5.95 13.21 6.32
N GLU A 64 -6.29 13.95 5.27
CA GLU A 64 -7.59 13.96 4.61
C GLU A 64 -7.89 12.63 3.91
N ALA A 65 -6.86 11.86 3.56
CA ALA A 65 -7.00 10.53 2.97
C ALA A 65 -7.20 9.42 4.03
N LYS A 66 -7.37 9.77 5.30
CA LYS A 66 -7.64 8.80 6.37
C LYS A 66 -8.96 8.08 6.07
N VAL A 67 -8.92 6.74 6.05
CA VAL A 67 -10.13 5.93 5.90
C VAL A 67 -10.98 6.12 7.14
N THR A 68 -12.16 6.69 6.97
CA THR A 68 -13.20 6.82 7.99
C THR A 68 -14.32 5.85 7.67
N LEU A 69 -14.83 5.16 8.69
CA LEU A 69 -16.05 4.37 8.52
C LEU A 69 -17.20 5.34 8.23
N PHE A 70 -17.97 5.06 7.18
CA PHE A 70 -19.24 5.73 7.02
C PHE A 70 -20.13 5.36 8.21
N GLU A 71 -20.79 6.35 8.81
CA GLU A 71 -21.77 6.09 9.86
C GLU A 71 -22.89 5.19 9.31
N GLN A 72 -23.47 4.40 10.19
CA GLN A 72 -24.56 3.49 9.85
C GLN A 72 -25.71 4.31 9.25
N GLN A 73 -25.97 4.15 7.95
CA GLN A 73 -27.14 4.75 7.31
C GLN A 73 -28.39 4.09 7.92
N SER A 74 -29.13 4.85 8.71
CA SER A 74 -30.48 4.49 9.13
C SER A 74 -31.33 4.29 7.88
N ALA A 75 -31.83 3.07 7.68
CA ALA A 75 -32.74 2.71 6.60
C ALA A 75 -34.13 3.34 6.79
#